data_AF-A0A2M8QM65-F1
#
_entry.id   AF-A0A2M8QM65-F1
#
_cell.length_a   1.000
_cell.length_b   1.000
_cell.length_c   1.000
_cell.angle_alpha   90.00
_cell.angle_beta   90.00
_cell.angle_gamma   90.00
#
_symmetry.space_group_name_H-M   'P 1'
#
loop_
_entity.id
_entity.type
_entity.pdbx_description
1 polymer ?
#
loop_
_entity_poly.entity_id
_entity_poly.type
_entity_poly.pdbx_seq_one_letter_code
_entity_poly.pdbx_strand_id
1 'polypeptide(L)'
;MLPDFAATVGALAATVAERERGATGSVQGARDFVLASFAAMPVYLRPPLRAATLFFDLWALPRRGRLFHRLSPRQRRAQMEAWETGPARMLIRFYVSLVLVSLWHD
;
A
#
# COMPACT_ATOMS: atom_id res chain seq x y z
N MET A 1 18.65 4.94 3.80
CA MET A 1 17.48 4.95 2.90
C MET A 1 16.24 5.11 3.73
N LEU A 2 15.50 6.20 3.53
CA LEU A 2 14.37 6.55 4.38
C LEU A 2 13.10 5.83 3.87
N PRO A 3 12.19 5.41 4.77
CA PRO A 3 10.89 4.92 4.38
C PRO A 3 10.07 6.04 3.71
N ASP A 4 9.48 5.75 2.56
CA ASP A 4 8.72 6.72 1.75
C ASP A 4 7.27 6.25 1.61
N PHE A 5 6.37 7.02 2.23
CA PHE A 5 4.94 6.74 2.23
C PHE A 5 4.35 6.65 0.82
N ALA A 6 4.70 7.58 -0.07
CA ALA A 6 4.17 7.63 -1.42
C ALA A 6 4.71 6.48 -2.28
N ALA A 7 5.98 6.09 -2.08
CA ALA A 7 6.56 4.93 -2.75
C ALA A 7 5.94 3.61 -2.26
N THR A 8 5.65 3.49 -0.96
CA THR A 8 4.96 2.32 -0.39
C THR A 8 3.52 2.21 -0.92
N VAL A 9 2.79 3.33 -1.01
CA VAL A 9 1.45 3.38 -1.60
C VAL A 9 1.47 3.00 -3.07
N GLY A 10 2.43 3.52 -3.86
CA GLY A 10 2.59 3.13 -5.26
C GLY A 10 2.91 1.63 -5.44
N ALA A 11 3.75 1.07 -4.57
CA ALA A 11 4.06 -0.35 -4.57
C ALA A 11 2.85 -1.23 -4.18
N LEU A 12 2.01 -0.77 -3.25
CA LEU A 12 0.73 -1.40 -2.91
C LEU A 12 -0.22 -1.37 -4.10
N ALA A 13 -0.40 -0.20 -4.72
CA ALA A 13 -1.27 -0.03 -5.89
C ALA A 13 -0.86 -0.95 -7.04
N ALA A 14 0.44 -1.02 -7.36
CA ALA A 14 0.97 -1.93 -8.38
C ALA A 14 0.68 -3.40 -8.05
N THR A 15 0.84 -3.79 -6.78
CA THR A 15 0.62 -5.19 -6.37
C THR A 15 -0.85 -5.59 -6.45
N VAL A 16 -1.77 -4.66 -6.15
CA VAL A 16 -3.22 -4.87 -6.28
C VAL A 16 -3.63 -4.91 -7.75
N ALA A 17 -3.14 -3.97 -8.57
CA ALA A 17 -3.39 -3.98 -10.01
C ALA A 17 -2.90 -5.27 -10.70
N GLU A 18 -1.74 -5.81 -10.28
CA GLU A 18 -1.29 -7.12 -10.78
C GLU A 18 -2.19 -8.28 -10.31
N ARG A 19 -2.80 -8.19 -9.12
CA ARG A 19 -3.69 -9.22 -8.53
C ARG A 19 -5.04 -9.22 -9.23
N GLU A 20 -5.56 -8.04 -9.55
CA GLU A 20 -6.82 -7.81 -10.27
C GLU A 20 -6.57 -7.79 -11.79
N ARG A 21 -6.39 -8.98 -12.39
CA ARG A 21 -6.27 -9.13 -13.84
C ARG A 21 -7.55 -8.64 -14.53
N GLY A 22 -7.52 -7.41 -15.06
CA GLY A 22 -8.64 -6.81 -15.79
C GLY A 22 -8.98 -5.37 -15.39
N ALA A 23 -8.31 -4.80 -14.39
CA ALA A 23 -8.48 -3.39 -14.04
C ALA A 23 -8.06 -2.47 -15.20
N THR A 24 -8.96 -1.56 -15.59
CA THR A 24 -8.73 -0.54 -16.63
C THR A 24 -7.99 0.70 -16.12
N GLY A 25 -7.97 0.92 -14.81
CA GLY A 25 -7.32 2.07 -14.18
C GLY A 25 -5.80 2.01 -14.15
N SER A 26 -5.15 3.19 -14.17
CA SER A 26 -3.69 3.33 -14.09
C SER A 26 -3.17 3.17 -12.66
N VAL A 27 -2.05 2.46 -12.48
CA VAL A 27 -1.33 2.35 -11.19
C VAL A 27 -0.97 3.73 -10.63
N GLN A 28 -0.65 4.68 -11.51
CA GLN A 28 -0.33 6.05 -11.11
C GLN A 28 -1.57 6.79 -10.61
N GLY A 29 -2.72 6.62 -11.28
CA GLY A 29 -4.01 7.17 -10.84
C GLY A 29 -4.44 6.61 -9.48
N ALA A 30 -4.29 5.30 -9.28
CA ALA A 30 -4.56 4.68 -7.99
C ALA A 30 -3.68 5.19 -6.86
N ARG A 31 -2.38 5.42 -7.13
CA ARG A 31 -1.47 6.05 -6.16
C ARG A 31 -1.96 7.46 -5.80
N ASP A 32 -2.23 8.29 -6.80
CA ASP A 32 -2.60 9.69 -6.59
C ASP A 32 -3.97 9.82 -5.89
N PHE A 33 -4.92 8.94 -6.20
CA PHE A 33 -6.20 8.84 -5.51
C PHE A 33 -6.05 8.45 -4.03
N VAL A 34 -5.20 7.47 -3.72
CA VAL A 34 -4.92 7.07 -2.33
C VAL A 34 -4.27 8.22 -1.57
N LEU A 35 -3.32 8.93 -2.19
CA LEU A 35 -2.67 10.10 -1.59
C LEU A 35 -3.67 11.25 -1.36
N ALA A 36 -4.57 11.50 -2.30
CA ALA A 36 -5.62 12.50 -2.18
C ALA A 36 -6.62 12.13 -1.07
N SER A 37 -7.03 10.86 -1.01
CA SER A 37 -7.88 10.33 0.07
C SER A 37 -7.22 10.50 1.43
N PHE A 38 -5.91 10.26 1.52
CA PHE A 38 -5.14 10.47 2.73
C PHE A 38 -5.04 11.96 3.12
N ALA A 39 -4.87 12.85 2.13
CA ALA A 39 -4.88 14.29 2.36
C ALA A 39 -6.26 14.78 2.82
N ALA A 40 -7.34 14.18 2.33
CA ALA A 40 -8.70 14.46 2.76
C ALA A 40 -9.02 13.92 4.18
N MET A 41 -8.20 13.01 4.72
CA MET A 41 -8.44 12.48 6.06
C MET A 41 -8.31 13.54 7.17
N PRO A 42 -9.08 13.37 8.27
CA PRO A 42 -8.96 14.21 9.45
C PRO A 42 -7.54 14.22 10.02
N VAL A 43 -7.12 15.38 10.53
CA VAL A 43 -5.74 15.61 11.01
C VAL A 43 -5.32 14.64 12.12
N TYR A 44 -6.27 14.14 12.92
CA TYR A 44 -6.00 13.16 13.98
C TYR A 44 -5.77 11.72 13.47
N LEU A 45 -6.25 11.37 12.27
CA LEU A 45 -6.08 10.04 11.65
C LEU A 45 -4.82 9.94 10.79
N ARG A 46 -4.34 11.07 10.24
CA ARG A 46 -3.12 11.11 9.42
C ARG A 46 -1.87 10.57 10.15
N PRO A 47 -1.53 11.00 11.38
CA PRO A 47 -0.32 10.54 12.06
C PRO A 47 -0.29 9.02 12.35
N PRO A 48 -1.34 8.39 12.92
CA PRO A 48 -1.31 6.96 13.19
C PRO A 48 -1.28 6.13 11.91
N LEU A 49 -2.02 6.53 10.86
CA LEU A 49 -1.94 5.83 9.57
C LEU A 49 -0.55 5.95 8.93
N ARG A 50 0.06 7.14 8.98
CA ARG A 50 1.40 7.35 8.43
C ARG A 50 2.42 6.50 9.19
N ALA A 51 2.34 6.48 10.53
CA ALA A 51 3.17 5.62 11.36
C ALA A 51 2.98 4.13 11.02
N ALA A 52 1.74 3.67 10.82
CA ALA A 52 1.44 2.30 10.44
C ALA A 52 2.02 1.92 9.07
N THR A 53 1.94 2.82 8.08
CA THR A 53 2.54 2.59 6.75
C THR A 53 4.07 2.59 6.80
N LEU A 54 4.67 3.47 7.60
CA LEU A 54 6.12 3.46 7.81
C LEU A 54 6.57 2.17 8.51
N PHE A 55 5.81 1.72 9.53
CA PHE A 55 6.07 0.45 10.20
C PHE A 55 5.95 -0.72 9.23
N PHE A 56 5.01 -0.69 8.29
CA PHE A 56 4.90 -1.68 7.22
C PHE A 56 6.13 -1.70 6.29
N ASP A 57 6.60 -0.54 5.86
CA ASP A 57 7.80 -0.42 5.01
C ASP A 57 9.06 -0.89 5.75
N LEU A 58 9.16 -0.56 7.04
CA LEU A 58 10.22 -1.01 7.95
C LEU A 58 10.14 -2.50 8.29
N TRP A 59 8.97 -3.11 8.35
CA TRP A 59 8.83 -4.55 8.66
C TRP A 59 9.45 -5.46 7.59
N ALA A 60 9.59 -4.94 6.37
CA ALA A 60 10.29 -5.63 5.29
C ALA A 60 11.82 -5.73 5.54
N LEU A 61 12.41 -4.80 6.28
CA LEU A 61 13.85 -4.79 6.59
C LEU A 61 14.31 -6.02 7.40
N PRO A 62 13.76 -6.33 8.58
CA PRO A 62 14.23 -7.48 9.37
C PRO A 62 13.91 -8.84 8.71
N ARG A 63 12.89 -8.91 7.84
CA ARG A 63 12.52 -10.17 7.15
C ARG A 63 13.21 -10.39 5.80
N ARG A 64 13.53 -9.33 5.05
CA ARG A 64 14.03 -9.42 3.66
C ARG A 64 15.23 -8.52 3.35
N GLY A 65 15.70 -7.73 4.33
CA GLY A 65 16.84 -6.82 4.18
C GLY A 65 16.59 -5.60 3.29
N ARG A 66 15.36 -5.37 2.83
CA ARG A 66 14.98 -4.26 1.93
C ARG A 66 13.61 -3.70 2.30
N LEU A 67 13.41 -2.41 2.08
CA LEU A 67 12.12 -1.74 2.25
C LEU A 67 11.09 -2.28 1.25
N PHE A 68 9.81 -2.30 1.65
CA PHE A 68 8.72 -2.88 0.86
C PHE A 68 8.64 -2.29 -0.54
N HIS A 69 8.82 -0.97 -0.65
CA HIS A 69 8.78 -0.28 -1.93
C HIS A 69 9.91 -0.70 -2.90
N ARG A 70 10.99 -1.35 -2.44
CA ARG A 70 12.09 -1.86 -3.29
C ARG A 70 12.04 -3.38 -3.49
N LEU A 71 11.07 -4.06 -2.91
CA LEU A 71 10.89 -5.51 -3.11
C LEU A 71 10.43 -5.80 -4.53
N SER A 72 10.79 -6.98 -5.05
CA SER A 72 10.25 -7.44 -6.34
C SER A 72 8.75 -7.77 -6.20
N PRO A 73 7.97 -7.76 -7.30
CA PRO A 73 6.51 -7.93 -7.25
C PRO A 73 6.07 -9.20 -6.50
N ARG A 74 6.78 -10.31 -6.72
CA ARG A 74 6.53 -11.59 -6.03
C ARG A 74 6.80 -11.51 -4.52
N GLN A 75 7.79 -10.71 -4.10
CA GLN A 75 8.11 -10.52 -2.68
C GLN A 75 7.12 -9.57 -1.99
N ARG A 76 6.62 -8.56 -2.71
CA ARG A 76 5.55 -7.66 -2.24
C ARG A 76 4.25 -8.43 -1.98
N ARG A 77 3.84 -9.31 -2.92
CA ARG A 77 2.67 -10.20 -2.73
C ARG A 77 2.77 -11.05 -1.48
N ALA A 78 3.87 -11.79 -1.32
CA ALA A 78 4.06 -12.65 -0.16
C ALA A 78 4.06 -11.87 1.17
N GLN A 79 4.53 -10.60 1.19
CA GLN A 79 4.41 -9.76 2.38
C GLN A 79 2.98 -9.27 2.61
N MET A 80 2.25 -8.87 1.56
CA MET A 80 0.84 -8.53 1.66
C MET A 80 0.02 -9.70 2.20
N GLU A 81 0.19 -10.91 1.68
CA GLU A 81 -0.52 -12.11 2.15
C GLU A 81 -0.23 -12.44 3.62
N ALA A 82 1.04 -12.30 4.04
CA ALA A 82 1.44 -12.51 5.43
C ALA A 82 0.84 -11.46 6.39
N TRP A 83 0.56 -10.26 5.90
CA TRP A 83 -0.09 -9.20 6.68
C TRP A 83 -1.61 -9.24 6.60
N GLU A 84 -2.17 -9.77 5.50
CA GLU A 84 -3.60 -10.01 5.31
C GLU A 84 -4.12 -11.09 6.27
N THR A 85 -3.26 -12.00 6.71
CA THR A 85 -3.57 -13.01 7.75
C THR A 85 -3.12 -12.60 9.16
N GLY A 86 -2.45 -11.46 9.30
CA GLY A 86 -1.82 -10.99 10.52
C GLY A 86 -2.55 -9.86 11.26
N PRO A 87 -1.93 -9.28 12.30
CA PRO A 87 -2.54 -8.25 13.16
C PRO A 87 -2.83 -6.93 12.42
N ALA A 88 -2.19 -6.70 11.27
CA ALA A 88 -2.36 -5.51 10.44
C ALA A 88 -3.24 -5.76 9.21
N ARG A 89 -4.02 -6.85 9.20
CA ARG A 89 -4.99 -7.18 8.15
C ARG A 89 -5.90 -6.01 7.80
N MET A 90 -6.36 -5.26 8.80
CA MET A 90 -7.27 -4.14 8.60
C MET A 90 -6.62 -2.98 7.84
N LEU A 91 -5.33 -2.72 8.09
CA LEU A 91 -4.56 -1.73 7.34
C LEU A 91 -4.43 -2.13 5.86
N ILE A 92 -4.07 -3.39 5.60
CA ILE A 92 -3.96 -3.90 4.23
C ILE A 92 -5.31 -3.84 3.52
N ARG A 93 -6.39 -4.31 4.16
CA ARG A 93 -7.74 -4.23 3.59
C ARG A 93 -8.15 -2.79 3.29
N PHE A 94 -7.84 -1.85 4.18
CA PHE A 94 -8.13 -0.44 3.97
C PHE A 94 -7.46 0.10 2.69
N TYR A 95 -6.16 -0.14 2.51
CA TYR A 95 -5.44 0.27 1.31
C TYR A 95 -5.91 -0.47 0.05
N VAL A 96 -6.16 -1.77 0.14
CA VAL A 96 -6.68 -2.57 -0.99
C VAL A 96 -8.05 -2.04 -1.42
N SER A 97 -8.95 -1.75 -0.48
CA SER A 97 -10.26 -1.16 -0.79
C SER A 97 -10.14 0.20 -1.47
N LEU A 98 -9.27 1.09 -1.00
CA LEU A 98 -9.03 2.38 -1.66
C LEU A 98 -8.50 2.23 -3.08
N VAL A 99 -7.52 1.34 -3.27
CA VAL A 99 -6.94 1.09 -4.59
C VAL A 99 -7.99 0.47 -5.52
N LEU A 100 -8.78 -0.49 -5.05
CA LEU A 100 -9.87 -1.09 -5.81
C LEU A 100 -10.91 -0.05 -6.23
N VAL A 101 -11.33 0.81 -5.29
CA VAL A 101 -12.22 1.92 -5.60
C VAL A 101 -11.61 2.78 -6.70
N SER A 102 -10.34 3.15 -6.60
CA SER A 102 -9.70 3.96 -7.64
C SER A 102 -9.56 3.25 -8.99
N LEU A 103 -9.31 1.94 -9.01
CA LEU A 103 -9.12 1.18 -10.25
C LEU A 103 -10.43 0.97 -11.02
N TRP A 104 -11.57 1.07 -10.34
CA TRP A 104 -12.91 0.91 -10.91
C TRP A 104 -13.71 2.21 -11.03
N HIS A 105 -13.25 3.30 -10.39
CA HIS A 105 -13.86 4.63 -10.45
C HIS A 105 -13.16 5.53 -11.49
N ASP A 106 -12.85 4.98 -12.66
CA ASP A 106 -12.46 5.77 -13.85
C ASP A 106 -13.70 6.06 -14.70
#